data_AF-K1Y0C8-F1
#
_entry.id   AF-K1Y0C8-F1
#
_cell.length_a   1.000
_cell.length_b   1.000
_cell.length_c   1.000
_cell.angle_alpha   90.00
_cell.angle_beta   90.00
_cell.angle_gamma   90.00
#
_symmetry.space_group_name_H-M   'P 1'
#
loop_
_entity.id
_entity.type
_entity.pdbx_description
1 polymer ?
#
loop_
_entity_poly.entity_id
_entity_poly.type
_entity_poly.pdbx_seq_one_letter_code
_entity_poly.pdbx_strand_id
1 'polypeptide(L)'
;MTTSKGTKKKVEKVQDSLNGQHPERVIASGDKLTIETIADFARQIQEGLSEADTVVIDFAKNVEVDITALQIFCSACLTATAMKKNFVHRGTLPQSLLDLAATAGSERKEHCKNNNMSCFRKFGGME
;
A
#
# COMPACT_ATOMS: atom_id res chain seq x y z
N MET A 1 -40.26 17.73 37.57
CA MET A 1 -38.88 17.22 37.47
C MET A 1 -38.77 16.37 36.21
N THR A 2 -38.07 16.90 35.22
CA THR A 2 -38.02 16.44 33.83
C THR A 2 -36.79 15.56 33.56
N THR A 3 -37.00 14.57 32.66
CA THR A 3 -36.04 13.80 31.83
C THR A 3 -35.02 12.92 32.58
N SER A 4 -34.54 11.76 32.08
CA SER A 4 -34.28 11.34 30.71
C SER A 4 -34.22 9.79 30.64
N LYS A 5 -35.06 9.18 29.79
CA LYS A 5 -35.01 7.74 29.43
C LYS A 5 -34.31 7.51 28.07
N GLY A 6 -33.52 8.47 27.60
CA GLY A 6 -33.08 8.55 26.20
C GLY A 6 -31.64 8.15 25.88
N THR A 7 -30.83 7.68 26.83
CA THR A 7 -29.37 7.64 26.60
C THR A 7 -28.83 6.28 26.16
N LYS A 8 -29.47 5.15 26.47
CA LYS A 8 -28.87 3.82 26.17
C LYS A 8 -28.83 3.45 24.69
N LYS A 9 -29.85 3.82 23.90
CA LYS A 9 -29.92 3.46 22.46
C LYS A 9 -29.02 4.31 21.56
N LYS A 10 -28.49 5.43 22.07
CA LYS A 10 -27.62 6.34 21.30
C LYS A 10 -26.14 6.00 21.45
N VAL A 11 -25.73 5.31 22.53
CA VAL A 11 -24.32 4.94 22.75
C VAL A 11 -23.91 3.77 21.84
N GLU A 12 -24.79 2.80 21.59
CA GLU A 12 -24.50 1.67 20.70
C GLU A 12 -24.32 2.11 19.23
N LYS A 13 -25.09 3.13 18.77
CA LYS A 13 -24.95 3.69 17.42
C LYS A 13 -23.74 4.61 17.22
N VAL A 14 -23.16 5.14 18.30
CA VAL A 14 -21.98 6.03 18.23
C VAL A 14 -20.68 5.22 18.26
N GLN A 15 -20.72 4.00 18.81
CA GLN A 15 -19.55 3.12 18.82
C GLN A 15 -19.27 2.49 17.44
N ASP A 16 -20.30 2.28 16.61
CA ASP A 16 -20.14 1.91 15.20
C ASP A 16 -19.60 3.06 14.31
N SER A 17 -19.61 4.30 14.81
CA SER A 17 -19.18 5.48 14.04
C SER A 17 -17.73 5.89 14.31
N LEU A 18 -16.99 5.15 15.14
CA LEU A 18 -15.61 5.46 15.53
C LEU A 18 -14.55 4.48 15.02
N ASN A 19 -14.94 3.44 14.28
CA ASN A 19 -14.01 2.66 13.47
C ASN A 19 -13.95 3.24 12.05
N GLY A 20 -13.48 4.49 11.94
CA GLY A 20 -13.01 5.06 10.66
C GLY A 20 -11.72 4.39 10.16
N GLN A 21 -11.60 3.06 10.32
CA GLN A 21 -10.53 2.29 9.73
C GLN A 21 -10.86 2.13 8.25
N HIS A 22 -10.29 3.01 7.43
CA HIS A 22 -10.13 2.73 6.01
C HIS A 22 -9.55 1.31 5.89
N PRO A 23 -10.24 0.35 5.26
CA PRO A 23 -9.78 -1.03 5.23
C PRO A 23 -8.37 -1.09 4.64
N GLU A 24 -7.47 -1.74 5.37
CA GLU A 24 -6.08 -1.96 4.97
C GLU A 24 -5.92 -3.43 4.54
N ARG A 25 -5.29 -3.67 3.39
CA ARG A 25 -4.87 -4.98 2.93
C ARG A 25 -3.34 -5.05 2.90
N VAL A 26 -2.76 -5.87 3.76
CA VAL A 26 -1.31 -6.12 3.79
C VAL A 26 -0.99 -7.34 2.92
N ILE A 27 0.00 -7.21 2.04
CA ILE A 27 0.48 -8.27 1.15
C ILE A 27 1.97 -8.48 1.41
N ALA A 28 2.35 -9.68 1.84
CA ALA A 28 3.76 -10.03 2.04
C ALA A 28 4.44 -10.32 0.68
N SER A 29 5.64 -9.77 0.46
CA SER A 29 6.38 -9.98 -0.79
C SER A 29 6.81 -11.44 -1.01
N GLY A 30 6.97 -12.19 0.08
CA GLY A 30 7.74 -13.43 0.07
C GLY A 30 9.21 -13.19 -0.29
N ASP A 31 9.90 -14.27 -0.65
CA ASP A 31 11.35 -14.24 -0.90
C ASP A 31 11.71 -13.80 -2.32
N LYS A 32 10.76 -13.87 -3.28
CA LYS A 32 11.02 -13.58 -4.70
C LYS A 32 9.88 -12.83 -5.36
N LEU A 33 10.21 -11.69 -5.96
CA LEU A 33 9.36 -10.91 -6.85
C LEU A 33 10.08 -10.79 -8.20
N THR A 34 10.07 -11.87 -8.97
CA THR A 34 10.74 -11.99 -10.26
C THR A 34 9.75 -12.36 -11.35
N ILE A 35 10.15 -12.36 -12.62
CA ILE A 35 9.29 -12.72 -13.75
C ILE A 35 8.55 -14.05 -13.55
N GLU A 36 9.14 -15.00 -12.83
CA GLU A 36 8.56 -16.32 -12.55
C GLU A 36 7.45 -16.28 -11.48
N THR A 37 7.53 -15.35 -10.53
CA THR A 37 6.67 -15.33 -9.32
C THR A 37 5.74 -14.11 -9.25
N ILE A 38 6.01 -13.06 -10.02
CA ILE A 38 5.34 -11.77 -9.88
C ILE A 38 3.85 -11.79 -10.26
N ALA A 39 3.41 -12.75 -11.08
CA ALA A 39 2.02 -12.85 -11.52
C ALA A 39 1.05 -13.06 -10.34
N ASP A 40 1.40 -13.94 -9.39
CA ASP A 40 0.58 -14.17 -8.19
C ASP A 40 0.56 -12.94 -7.28
N PHE A 41 1.68 -12.21 -7.20
CA PHE A 41 1.74 -10.97 -6.43
C PHE A 41 0.89 -9.87 -7.07
N ALA A 42 0.92 -9.74 -8.40
CA ALA A 42 0.09 -8.81 -9.15
C ALA A 42 -1.41 -9.09 -8.95
N ARG A 43 -1.81 -10.37 -8.95
CA ARG A 43 -3.19 -10.77 -8.63
C ARG A 43 -3.60 -10.29 -7.24
N GLN A 44 -2.77 -10.53 -6.23
CA GLN A 44 -3.04 -10.11 -4.85
C GLN A 44 -3.16 -8.58 -4.72
N ILE A 45 -2.35 -7.81 -5.46
CA ILE A 45 -2.48 -6.36 -5.50
C ILE A 45 -3.84 -5.94 -6.07
N GLN A 46 -4.27 -6.55 -7.19
CA GLN A 46 -5.56 -6.22 -7.81
C GLN A 46 -6.72 -6.55 -6.89
N GLU A 47 -6.71 -7.72 -6.25
CA GLU A 47 -7.70 -8.12 -5.25
C GLU A 47 -7.72 -7.10 -4.09
N GLY A 48 -6.56 -6.79 -3.52
CA GLY A 48 -6.44 -5.80 -2.45
C GLY A 48 -6.94 -4.41 -2.84
N LEU A 49 -6.64 -3.95 -4.05
CA LEU A 49 -7.15 -2.67 -4.56
C LEU A 49 -8.65 -2.70 -4.83
N SER A 50 -9.29 -3.86 -4.95
CA SER A 50 -10.75 -3.96 -5.05
C SER A 50 -11.42 -3.95 -3.66
N GLU A 51 -10.78 -4.54 -2.66
CA GLU A 51 -11.35 -4.79 -1.32
C GLU A 51 -11.04 -3.72 -0.28
N ALA A 52 -9.89 -3.05 -0.40
CA ALA A 52 -9.35 -2.15 0.63
C ALA A 52 -9.12 -0.73 0.10
N ASP A 53 -9.13 0.26 0.99
CA ASP A 53 -8.80 1.65 0.66
C ASP A 53 -7.29 1.86 0.60
N THR A 54 -6.55 1.04 1.34
CA THR A 54 -5.08 1.06 1.39
C THR A 54 -4.53 -0.34 1.19
N VAL A 55 -3.65 -0.51 0.22
CA VAL A 55 -2.85 -1.73 0.03
C VAL A 55 -1.43 -1.45 0.49
N VAL A 56 -0.90 -2.31 1.36
CA VAL A 56 0.42 -2.19 1.95
C VAL A 56 1.27 -3.39 1.60
N ILE A 57 2.42 -3.15 0.97
CA ILE A 57 3.41 -4.20 0.75
C ILE A 57 4.30 -4.33 1.99
N ASP A 58 4.38 -5.54 2.53
CA ASP A 58 5.35 -5.90 3.56
C ASP A 58 6.49 -6.70 2.93
N PHE A 59 7.67 -6.10 2.86
CA PHE A 59 8.81 -6.67 2.16
C PHE A 59 9.63 -7.58 3.08
N ALA A 60 9.94 -8.78 2.59
CA ALA A 60 11.00 -9.59 3.19
C ALA A 60 12.35 -8.87 3.03
N LYS A 61 13.18 -8.92 4.08
CA LYS A 61 14.45 -8.18 4.15
C LYS A 61 15.39 -8.46 2.96
N ASN A 62 15.42 -9.71 2.50
CA ASN A 62 16.32 -10.19 1.45
C ASN A 62 15.56 -10.64 0.19
N VAL A 63 14.40 -10.03 -0.09
CA VAL A 63 13.61 -10.36 -1.29
C VAL A 63 14.43 -10.17 -2.56
N GLU A 64 14.45 -11.19 -3.41
CA GLU A 64 14.99 -11.13 -4.76
C GLU A 64 13.99 -10.39 -5.65
N VAL A 65 14.45 -9.35 -6.36
CA VAL A 65 13.59 -8.55 -7.24
C VAL A 65 14.24 -8.36 -8.59
N ASP A 66 13.44 -8.38 -9.65
CA ASP A 66 13.87 -7.99 -11.00
C ASP A 66 13.00 -6.85 -11.56
N ILE A 67 13.31 -6.43 -12.79
CA ILE A 67 12.67 -5.31 -13.45
C ILE A 67 11.13 -5.45 -13.56
N THR A 68 10.60 -6.67 -13.60
CA THR A 68 9.16 -6.93 -13.70
C THR A 68 8.42 -6.50 -12.44
N ALA A 69 9.02 -6.68 -11.26
CA ALA A 69 8.46 -6.18 -10.00
C ALA A 69 8.32 -4.66 -10.03
N LEU A 70 9.34 -3.95 -10.50
CA LEU A 70 9.31 -2.49 -10.63
C LEU A 70 8.19 -2.02 -11.59
N GLN A 71 7.96 -2.74 -12.69
CA GLN A 71 6.87 -2.44 -13.62
C GLN A 71 5.48 -2.66 -13.00
N ILE A 72 5.29 -3.77 -12.29
CA ILE A 72 4.03 -4.07 -11.58
C ILE A 72 3.74 -3.03 -10.51
N PHE A 73 4.76 -2.65 -9.74
CA PHE A 73 4.71 -1.60 -8.75
C PHE A 73 4.32 -0.23 -9.33
N CYS A 74 4.92 0.15 -10.46
CA CYS A 74 4.53 1.38 -11.16
C CYS A 74 3.07 1.31 -11.63
N SER A 75 2.65 0.19 -12.21
CA SER A 75 1.28 -0.02 -12.68
C SER A 75 0.27 0.03 -11.52
N ALA A 76 0.55 -0.65 -10.41
CA ALA A 76 -0.28 -0.67 -9.21
C ALA A 76 -0.49 0.73 -8.64
N CYS A 77 0.57 1.54 -8.60
CA CYS A 77 0.51 2.94 -8.22
C CYS A 77 -0.45 3.77 -9.09
N LEU A 78 -0.35 3.62 -10.41
CA LEU A 78 -1.23 4.33 -11.36
C LEU A 78 -2.69 3.93 -11.14
N THR A 79 -2.93 2.64 -10.98
CA THR A 79 -4.27 2.09 -10.73
C THR A 79 -4.84 2.60 -9.40
N ALA A 80 -4.05 2.56 -8.32
CA ALA A 80 -4.48 3.05 -7.01
C ALA A 80 -4.89 4.53 -7.06
N THR A 81 -4.10 5.38 -7.72
CA THR A 81 -4.45 6.80 -7.89
C THR A 81 -5.72 6.99 -8.70
N ALA A 82 -5.89 6.25 -9.81
CA ALA A 82 -7.11 6.32 -10.61
C ALA A 82 -8.35 5.91 -9.80
N MET A 83 -8.18 4.97 -8.86
CA MET A 83 -9.22 4.51 -7.93
C MET A 83 -9.36 5.38 -6.68
N LYS A 84 -8.54 6.43 -6.50
CA LYS A 84 -8.45 7.25 -5.28
C LYS A 84 -8.15 6.44 -4.01
N LYS A 85 -7.32 5.40 -4.16
CA LYS A 85 -6.85 4.49 -3.10
C LYS A 85 -5.36 4.71 -2.82
N ASN A 86 -4.89 4.17 -1.69
CA ASN A 86 -3.49 4.22 -1.32
C ASN A 86 -2.78 2.91 -1.66
N PHE A 87 -1.57 3.01 -2.18
CA PHE A 87 -0.66 1.90 -2.38
C PHE A 87 0.69 2.29 -1.82
N VAL A 88 1.09 1.63 -0.73
CA VAL A 88 2.27 1.98 0.07
C VAL A 88 3.04 0.72 0.46
N HIS A 89 4.18 0.90 1.11
CA HIS A 89 4.93 -0.19 1.72
C HIS A 89 5.09 0.04 3.23
N ARG A 90 5.34 -1.04 3.97
CA ARG A 90 5.66 -1.02 5.39
C ARG A 90 7.15 -1.22 5.59
N GLY A 91 7.72 -0.50 6.55
CA GLY A 91 9.13 -0.64 6.92
C GLY A 91 10.12 -0.15 5.85
N THR A 92 11.39 -0.53 6.04
CA THR A 92 12.50 -0.17 5.17
C THR A 92 12.43 -0.94 3.86
N LEU A 93 12.71 -0.26 2.75
CA LEU A 93 12.79 -0.92 1.45
C LEU A 93 14.00 -1.85 1.37
N PRO A 94 13.84 -3.04 0.77
CA PRO A 94 14.96 -3.94 0.50
C PRO A 94 16.03 -3.29 -0.36
N GLN A 95 17.30 -3.55 -0.05
CA GLN A 95 18.43 -3.00 -0.82
C GLN A 95 18.37 -3.42 -2.29
N SER A 96 17.93 -4.66 -2.56
CA SER A 96 17.74 -5.18 -3.92
C SER A 96 16.79 -4.32 -4.78
N LEU A 97 15.72 -3.78 -4.18
CA LEU A 97 14.78 -2.89 -4.86
C LEU A 97 15.36 -1.49 -5.06
N LEU A 98 16.14 -0.99 -4.10
CA LEU A 98 16.83 0.30 -4.23
C LEU A 98 17.87 0.26 -5.36
N ASP A 99 18.69 -0.79 -5.40
CA ASP A 99 19.73 -0.99 -6.41
C ASP A 99 19.13 -1.18 -7.81
N LEU A 100 18.03 -1.94 -7.90
CA LEU A 100 17.28 -2.10 -9.15
C LEU A 100 16.72 -0.77 -9.64
N ALA A 101 16.09 0.02 -8.76
CA ALA A 101 15.53 1.32 -9.13
C ALA A 101 16.63 2.28 -9.63
N ALA A 102 17.82 2.23 -9.01
CA ALA A 102 19.00 2.97 -9.44
C ALA A 102 19.46 2.54 -10.84
N THR A 103 19.67 1.24 -11.02
CA THR A 103 20.16 0.65 -12.27
C THR A 103 19.18 0.86 -13.43
N ALA A 104 17.88 0.78 -13.17
CA ALA A 104 16.83 0.96 -14.17
C ALA A 104 16.61 2.43 -14.56
N GLY A 105 17.33 3.39 -13.97
CA GLY A 105 17.09 4.82 -14.20
C GLY A 105 15.71 5.28 -13.70
N SER A 106 15.09 4.52 -12.80
CA SER A 106 13.81 4.86 -12.17
C SER A 106 14.00 5.85 -11.01
N GLU A 107 15.25 6.26 -10.75
CA GLU A 107 15.54 7.34 -9.83
C GLU A 107 14.98 8.65 -10.36
N ARG A 108 13.93 9.15 -9.70
CA ARG A 108 13.44 10.49 -9.95
C ARG A 108 13.80 11.38 -8.79
N LYS A 109 14.28 12.59 -9.10
CA LYS A 109 14.48 13.68 -8.13
C LYS A 109 13.14 14.28 -7.68
N GLU A 110 12.09 14.08 -8.47
CA GLU A 110 10.74 14.59 -8.21
C GLU A 110 9.75 13.44 -7.93
N HIS A 111 8.67 13.75 -7.21
CA HIS A 111 7.58 12.81 -7.01
C HIS A 111 6.95 12.39 -8.35
N CYS A 112 6.41 11.18 -8.40
CA CYS A 112 5.64 10.74 -9.57
C CYS A 112 4.41 11.63 -9.70
N LYS A 113 4.16 12.24 -10.87
CA LYS A 113 2.98 13.10 -11.11
C LYS A 113 1.65 12.42 -10.80
N ASN A 114 1.65 11.08 -10.86
CA ASN A 114 0.46 10.26 -10.69
C ASN A 114 0.33 9.70 -9.26
N ASN A 115 1.13 10.13 -8.29
CA ASN A 115 0.94 9.77 -6.89
C ASN A 115 1.48 10.91 -6.01
N ASN A 116 0.68 11.43 -5.08
CA ASN A 116 1.13 12.40 -4.07
C ASN A 116 2.21 11.82 -3.12
N MET A 117 2.50 10.53 -3.25
CA MET A 117 3.63 9.84 -2.67
C MET A 117 4.50 9.29 -3.79
N SER A 118 5.81 9.50 -3.71
CA SER A 118 6.76 8.76 -4.53
C SER A 118 6.52 7.27 -4.28
N CYS A 119 6.10 6.54 -5.32
CA CYS A 119 5.60 5.15 -5.23
C CYS A 119 6.41 4.21 -4.34
N PHE A 120 7.72 4.46 -4.18
CA PHE A 120 8.61 3.77 -3.24
C PHE A 120 9.68 4.71 -2.65
N ARG A 121 9.43 6.03 -2.56
CA ARG A 121 10.46 6.98 -2.10
C ARG A 121 9.93 8.11 -1.23
N LYS A 122 9.08 7.85 -0.24
CA LYS A 122 9.20 8.68 0.97
C LYS A 122 10.45 8.18 1.70
N PHE A 123 11.59 8.81 1.45
CA PHE A 123 12.66 8.78 2.43
C PHE A 123 12.12 9.51 3.66
N GLY A 124 11.81 8.73 4.69
CA GLY A 124 11.06 9.16 5.87
C GLY A 124 9.75 8.37 5.96
N GLY A 125 9.84 7.15 6.51
CA GLY A 125 8.67 6.43 6.99
C GLY A 125 7.88 7.27 7.99
N MET A 126 6.63 6.90 8.25
CA MET A 126 6.05 7.28 9.54
C MET A 126 6.83 6.50 10.59
N GLU A 127 7.35 7.22 11.58
CA GLU A 127 7.73 6.64 12.87
C GLU A 127 6.55 5.88 13.48
#